data_AF-A0A8C5CDV7-F1
#
_entry.id   AF-A0A8C5CDV7-F1
#
_cell.length_a   1.000
_cell.length_b   1.000
_cell.length_c   1.000
_cell.angle_alpha   90.00
_cell.angle_beta   90.00
_cell.angle_gamma   90.00
#
_symmetry.space_group_name_H-M   'P 1'
#
loop_
_entity.id
_entity.type
_entity.pdbx_description
1 polymer ?
#
loop_
_entity_poly.entity_id
_entity_poly.type
_entity_poly.pdbx_seq_one_letter_code
_entity_poly.pdbx_strand_id
1 'polypeptide(L)'
;MSDYFSLSDCDVIGFDLDHTLCRYHLKETSRLIYESFARYLVDHKGYDPDLLLLTPATWDFCFKGLVVDLEDGNLVKLAADGTVLRATHGTRDLTEAEILQHYGPQRQWKHFHSLNTSFTRSAHYYFYDNYFDLPGALLCGRVVDMLNKRGEEVNAEFWKDMVAAIDHNYNTSAFKEDAGTYFPSVKRDPGRYLQPCSEEVKAWLRSMKEAGKVLLLITSSHSDYCRLICEHVLGKDYEDLFDIIITNALKPGFFSLVPHQRPFRTLVDDVEESEGLQALDKPGWYSQGNWPHLHQLLKTMTGKPEPKVVYFGDSMRSDMFPASSFGRWETVMVVEEMEGEGVPTSADQDQAQAQAQAQAQDQAQTQGMKAPSDSSRQWGSYFMDAHKSSGEAGVEKEEQDQKLTWCCHSIHKYSTMAIPSVEHIAGLPLDYKFPRFSPDRPPTSGYYPRPPDSLQGGRSRDTS
;
A
#
# COMPACT_ATOMS: atom_id res chain seq x y z
N MET A 1 -6.35 -21.53 16.66
CA MET A 1 -7.04 -20.22 16.55
C MET A 1 -8.46 -20.47 16.08
N SER A 2 -9.39 -19.53 16.30
CA SER A 2 -10.74 -19.60 15.73
C SER A 2 -10.67 -19.71 14.20
N ASP A 3 -11.65 -20.33 13.58
CA ASP A 3 -11.80 -20.44 12.12
C ASP A 3 -12.19 -19.13 11.44
N TYR A 4 -12.60 -18.13 12.23
CA TYR A 4 -13.17 -16.86 11.77
C TYR A 4 -12.63 -15.70 12.59
N PHE A 5 -12.49 -14.55 11.96
CA PHE A 5 -12.21 -13.27 12.60
C PHE A 5 -13.52 -12.49 12.81
N SER A 6 -13.61 -11.75 13.92
CA SER A 6 -14.77 -10.91 14.26
C SER A 6 -14.31 -9.67 15.01
N LEU A 7 -14.84 -8.50 14.66
CA LEU A 7 -14.51 -7.23 15.33
C LEU A 7 -15.04 -7.19 16.76
N SER A 8 -16.11 -7.93 17.05
CA SER A 8 -16.67 -8.07 18.39
C SER A 8 -15.65 -8.61 19.39
N ASP A 9 -14.70 -9.43 18.93
CA ASP A 9 -13.70 -10.09 19.76
C ASP A 9 -12.51 -9.19 20.11
N CYS A 10 -12.39 -8.03 19.44
CA CYS A 10 -11.34 -7.04 19.66
C CYS A 10 -11.80 -5.99 20.68
N ASP A 11 -10.87 -5.51 21.50
CA ASP A 11 -11.11 -4.43 22.47
C ASP A 11 -10.75 -3.07 21.88
N VAL A 12 -9.77 -3.08 20.97
CA VAL A 12 -9.18 -1.90 20.35
C VAL A 12 -9.15 -2.12 18.84
N ILE A 13 -9.54 -1.09 18.10
CA ILE A 13 -9.58 -1.11 16.64
C ILE A 13 -8.78 0.10 16.15
N GLY A 14 -7.65 -0.16 15.48
CA GLY A 14 -6.77 0.87 14.96
C GLY A 14 -6.77 0.92 13.44
N PHE A 15 -6.55 2.11 12.91
CA PHE A 15 -6.50 2.35 11.47
C PHE A 15 -5.27 3.16 11.09
N ASP A 16 -4.62 2.81 9.99
CA ASP A 16 -3.89 3.79 9.21
C ASP A 16 -4.85 4.78 8.54
N LEU A 17 -4.34 5.96 8.17
CA LEU A 17 -5.10 6.97 7.46
C LEU A 17 -5.01 6.76 5.95
N ASP A 18 -3.84 7.03 5.39
CA ASP A 18 -3.62 7.13 3.95
C ASP A 18 -3.73 5.75 3.29
N HIS A 19 -4.48 5.65 2.20
CA HIS A 19 -4.78 4.39 1.48
C HIS A 19 -5.50 3.31 2.30
N THR A 20 -5.92 3.62 3.53
CA THR A 20 -6.66 2.72 4.42
C THR A 20 -8.06 3.26 4.73
N LEU A 21 -8.16 4.30 5.57
CA LEU A 21 -9.42 5.03 5.76
C LEU A 21 -9.65 6.02 4.62
N CYS A 22 -8.61 6.77 4.25
CA CYS A 22 -8.63 7.69 3.12
C CYS A 22 -8.23 6.96 1.85
N ARG A 23 -9.19 6.75 0.95
CA ARG A 23 -8.89 6.37 -0.43
C ARG A 23 -8.47 7.60 -1.22
N TYR A 24 -7.55 7.40 -2.15
CA TYR A 24 -7.11 8.43 -3.07
C TYR A 24 -7.67 8.15 -4.47
N HIS A 25 -7.92 9.18 -5.27
CA HIS A 25 -8.17 9.03 -6.70
C HIS A 25 -6.86 8.64 -7.41
N LEU A 26 -6.51 7.35 -7.38
CA LEU A 26 -5.18 6.86 -7.76
C LEU A 26 -4.70 7.35 -9.14
N LYS A 27 -5.59 7.47 -10.13
CA LYS A 27 -5.23 8.03 -11.46
C LYS A 27 -4.69 9.46 -11.35
N GLU A 28 -5.37 10.32 -10.59
CA GLU A 28 -4.98 11.73 -10.42
C GLU A 28 -3.77 11.86 -9.49
N THR A 29 -3.80 11.16 -8.35
CA THR A 29 -2.74 11.24 -7.34
C THR A 29 -1.43 10.67 -7.85
N SER A 30 -1.44 9.49 -8.48
CA SER A 30 -0.21 8.91 -9.02
C SER A 30 0.38 9.74 -10.16
N ARG A 31 -0.47 10.36 -11.00
CA ARG A 31 0.01 11.32 -12.01
C ARG A 31 0.68 12.53 -11.35
N LEU A 32 0.06 13.10 -10.33
CA LEU A 32 0.63 14.22 -9.56
C LEU A 32 2.00 13.85 -8.97
N ILE A 33 2.11 12.66 -8.37
CA ILE A 33 3.36 12.17 -7.78
C ILE A 33 4.44 12.03 -8.86
N TYR A 34 4.13 11.38 -9.99
CA TYR A 34 5.06 11.25 -11.11
C TYR A 34 5.58 12.59 -11.57
N GLU A 35 4.67 13.53 -11.87
CA GLU A 35 5.01 14.86 -12.35
C GLU A 35 5.85 15.63 -11.32
N SER A 36 5.54 15.48 -10.02
CA SER A 36 6.26 16.13 -8.93
C SER A 36 7.72 15.67 -8.85
N PHE A 37 7.96 14.37 -8.96
CA PHE A 37 9.31 13.80 -8.94
C PHE A 37 10.07 14.11 -10.23
N ALA A 38 9.42 13.94 -11.39
CA ALA A 38 10.01 14.21 -12.69
C ALA A 38 10.48 15.66 -12.82
N ARG A 39 9.65 16.64 -12.39
CA ARG A 39 10.02 18.06 -12.35
C ARG A 39 11.25 18.29 -11.49
N TYR A 40 11.31 17.69 -10.30
CA TYR A 40 12.48 17.85 -9.44
C TYR A 40 13.77 17.32 -10.10
N LEU A 41 13.71 16.15 -10.74
CA LEU A 41 14.86 15.58 -11.44
C LEU A 41 15.31 16.46 -12.61
N VAL A 42 14.37 17.02 -13.38
CA VAL A 42 14.71 17.91 -14.51
C VAL A 42 15.26 19.25 -14.01
N ASP A 43 14.54 19.93 -13.13
CA ASP A 43 14.81 21.32 -12.75
C ASP A 43 16.00 21.44 -11.78
N HIS A 44 16.19 20.47 -10.88
CA HIS A 44 17.22 20.54 -9.83
C HIS A 44 18.40 19.59 -10.05
N LYS A 45 18.21 18.52 -10.82
CA LYS A 45 19.24 17.49 -11.04
C LYS A 45 19.75 17.43 -12.48
N GLY A 46 19.13 18.18 -13.41
CA GLY A 46 19.59 18.28 -14.79
C GLY A 46 19.31 17.04 -15.64
N TYR A 47 18.31 16.24 -15.25
CA TYR A 47 17.84 15.14 -16.11
C TYR A 47 17.16 15.68 -17.36
N ASP A 48 17.07 14.82 -18.38
CA ASP A 48 16.47 15.18 -19.66
C ASP A 48 14.97 15.52 -19.50
N PRO A 49 14.49 16.65 -20.05
CA PRO A 49 13.07 17.03 -20.02
C PRO A 49 12.12 15.97 -20.58
N ASP A 50 12.60 15.00 -21.35
CA ASP A 50 11.84 13.82 -21.76
C ASP A 50 11.15 13.12 -20.58
N LEU A 51 11.69 13.17 -19.35
CA LEU A 51 11.03 12.64 -18.15
C LEU A 51 9.64 13.22 -17.88
N LEU A 52 9.37 14.45 -18.34
CA LEU A 52 8.06 15.10 -18.19
C LEU A 52 7.01 14.60 -19.17
N LEU A 53 7.42 13.87 -20.22
CA LEU A 53 6.51 13.30 -21.22
C LEU A 53 5.94 11.98 -20.72
N LEU A 54 4.70 11.98 -20.26
CA LEU A 54 4.02 10.80 -19.76
C LEU A 54 2.92 10.34 -20.74
N THR A 55 2.97 9.07 -21.15
CA THR A 55 1.97 8.46 -22.06
C THR A 55 1.18 7.35 -21.37
N PRO A 56 -0.05 7.04 -21.80
CA PRO A 56 -0.80 5.89 -21.28
C PRO A 56 -0.05 4.56 -21.46
N ALA A 57 0.71 4.39 -22.55
CA ALA A 57 1.47 3.17 -22.81
C ALA A 57 2.59 2.96 -21.79
N THR A 58 3.33 4.02 -21.45
CA THR A 58 4.37 3.97 -20.41
C THR A 58 3.77 3.82 -19.00
N TRP A 59 2.51 4.19 -18.81
CA TRP A 59 1.87 4.18 -17.49
C TRP A 59 1.51 2.77 -17.00
N ASP A 60 1.33 1.79 -17.89
CA ASP A 60 1.07 0.40 -17.48
C ASP A 60 2.21 -0.23 -16.66
N PHE A 61 3.39 0.40 -16.72
CA PHE A 61 4.58 0.06 -15.94
C PHE A 61 4.40 0.33 -14.43
N CYS A 62 3.58 1.31 -14.04
CA CYS A 62 3.32 1.63 -12.63
C CYS A 62 2.50 0.51 -11.99
N PHE A 63 3.15 -0.33 -11.18
CA PHE A 63 2.58 -1.54 -10.61
C PHE A 63 3.13 -1.80 -9.19
N LYS A 64 2.25 -1.94 -8.20
CA LYS A 64 2.63 -2.17 -6.80
C LYS A 64 3.32 -3.52 -6.64
N GLY A 65 4.33 -3.60 -5.78
CA GLY A 65 5.04 -4.84 -5.47
C GLY A 65 6.25 -5.14 -6.37
N LEU A 66 6.75 -4.15 -7.13
CA LEU A 66 8.02 -4.26 -7.84
C LEU A 66 9.20 -3.93 -6.91
N VAL A 67 10.32 -4.62 -7.14
CA VAL A 67 11.60 -4.28 -6.53
C VAL A 67 12.51 -3.67 -7.59
N VAL A 68 13.08 -2.50 -7.31
CA VAL A 68 14.21 -1.97 -8.10
C VAL A 68 15.50 -2.52 -7.49
N ASP A 69 16.25 -3.27 -8.28
CA ASP A 69 17.64 -3.59 -8.01
C ASP A 69 18.49 -2.36 -8.37
N LEU A 70 18.99 -1.67 -7.34
CA LEU A 70 19.73 -0.42 -7.49
C LEU A 70 21.15 -0.63 -8.02
N GLU A 71 21.67 -1.86 -7.93
CA GLU A 71 23.00 -2.20 -8.42
C GLU A 71 22.97 -2.39 -9.93
N ASP A 72 21.96 -3.13 -10.42
CA ASP A 72 21.90 -3.55 -11.82
C ASP A 72 20.94 -2.69 -12.68
N GLY A 73 20.15 -1.81 -12.06
CA GLY A 73 19.13 -1.02 -12.77
C GLY A 73 17.91 -1.82 -13.24
N ASN A 74 17.72 -3.00 -12.66
CA ASN A 74 16.62 -3.89 -13.02
C ASN A 74 15.40 -3.65 -12.14
N LEU A 75 14.20 -3.82 -12.70
CA LEU A 75 12.99 -3.94 -11.89
C LEU A 75 12.51 -5.39 -11.96
N VAL A 76 12.26 -5.99 -10.80
CA VAL A 76 11.92 -7.41 -10.69
C VAL A 76 10.59 -7.61 -9.95
N LYS A 77 9.81 -8.55 -10.46
CA LYS A 77 8.62 -9.10 -9.80
C LYS A 77 8.94 -10.52 -9.33
N LEU A 78 8.67 -10.80 -8.07
CA LEU A 78 9.13 -12.01 -7.40
C LEU A 78 7.97 -12.92 -6.99
N ALA A 79 8.20 -14.22 -7.08
CA ALA A 79 7.36 -15.25 -6.48
C ALA A 79 7.65 -15.39 -4.97
N ALA A 80 6.79 -16.13 -4.27
CA ALA A 80 6.91 -16.44 -2.85
C ALA A 80 8.24 -17.12 -2.46
N ASP A 81 8.89 -17.83 -3.39
CA ASP A 81 10.15 -18.56 -3.22
C ASP A 81 11.39 -17.80 -3.73
N GLY A 82 11.23 -16.54 -4.15
CA GLY A 82 12.32 -15.72 -4.68
C GLY A 82 12.61 -15.89 -6.17
N THR A 83 11.83 -16.72 -6.87
CA THR A 83 11.88 -16.82 -8.34
C THR A 83 11.53 -15.47 -8.96
N VAL A 84 12.37 -14.96 -9.86
CA VAL A 84 12.06 -13.82 -10.74
C VAL A 84 11.02 -14.25 -11.77
N LEU A 85 9.80 -13.74 -11.60
CA LEU A 85 8.65 -14.00 -12.48
C LEU A 85 8.73 -13.16 -13.76
N ARG A 86 9.06 -11.88 -13.58
CA ARG A 86 9.21 -10.89 -14.65
C ARG A 86 10.30 -9.91 -14.26
N ALA A 87 11.03 -9.39 -15.25
CA ALA A 87 12.04 -8.37 -15.01
C ALA A 87 12.17 -7.42 -16.20
N THR A 88 12.56 -6.18 -15.92
CA THR A 88 12.99 -5.19 -16.92
C THR A 88 14.40 -4.73 -16.58
N HIS A 89 15.14 -4.27 -17.59
CA HIS A 89 16.31 -3.41 -17.41
C HIS A 89 15.95 -2.03 -17.93
N GLY A 90 15.94 -1.03 -17.04
CA GLY A 90 15.23 0.21 -17.31
C GLY A 90 13.75 -0.06 -17.60
N THR A 91 13.19 0.49 -18.67
CA THR A 91 11.81 0.21 -19.09
C THR A 91 11.68 -0.98 -20.06
N ARG A 92 12.79 -1.59 -20.48
CA ARG A 92 12.79 -2.69 -21.44
C ARG A 92 12.62 -4.04 -20.74
N ASP A 93 11.61 -4.81 -21.15
CA ASP A 93 11.42 -6.19 -20.71
C ASP A 93 12.68 -7.04 -20.99
N LEU A 94 13.10 -7.82 -19.99
CA LEU A 94 14.11 -8.85 -20.15
C LEU A 94 13.47 -10.10 -20.76
N THR A 95 14.12 -10.64 -21.78
CA THR A 95 13.77 -11.93 -22.37
C THR A 95 14.08 -13.08 -21.41
N GLU A 96 13.50 -14.25 -21.68
CA GLU A 96 13.79 -15.45 -20.90
C GLU A 96 15.28 -15.80 -20.90
N ALA A 97 15.96 -15.67 -22.04
CA ALA A 97 17.40 -15.89 -22.14
C ALA A 97 18.19 -14.90 -21.26
N GLU A 98 17.84 -13.61 -21.27
CA GLU A 98 18.48 -12.59 -20.42
C GLU A 98 18.23 -12.87 -18.93
N ILE A 99 17.03 -13.28 -18.55
CA ILE A 99 16.70 -13.65 -17.16
C ILE A 99 17.55 -14.86 -16.70
N LEU A 100 17.63 -15.92 -17.51
CA LEU A 100 18.41 -17.11 -17.18
C LEU A 100 19.92 -16.82 -17.14
N GLN A 101 20.39 -15.92 -18.01
CA GLN A 101 21.77 -15.46 -18.00
C GLN A 101 22.09 -14.66 -16.72
N HIS A 102 21.21 -13.75 -16.30
CA HIS A 102 21.45 -12.86 -15.17
C HIS A 102 21.19 -13.51 -13.81
N TYR A 103 20.08 -14.23 -13.66
CA TYR A 103 19.62 -14.81 -12.39
C TYR A 103 19.87 -16.32 -12.27
N GLY A 104 20.52 -16.93 -13.27
CA GLY A 104 20.80 -18.36 -13.34
C GLY A 104 19.56 -19.22 -13.66
N PRO A 105 19.74 -20.55 -13.79
CA PRO A 105 18.68 -21.47 -14.19
C PRO A 105 17.52 -21.53 -13.21
N GLN A 106 17.76 -21.20 -11.93
CA GLN A 106 16.72 -21.15 -10.89
C GLN A 106 16.00 -19.80 -10.81
N ARG A 107 16.42 -18.81 -11.62
CA ARG A 107 15.87 -17.44 -11.63
C ARG A 107 15.86 -16.79 -10.23
N GLN A 108 16.88 -17.05 -9.42
CA GLN A 108 16.89 -16.61 -8.03
C GLN A 108 17.50 -15.21 -7.93
N TRP A 109 16.77 -14.30 -7.31
CA TRP A 109 17.30 -12.97 -7.05
C TRP A 109 18.16 -12.94 -5.79
N LYS A 110 19.41 -12.48 -5.94
CA LYS A 110 20.46 -12.54 -4.90
C LYS A 110 20.07 -11.92 -3.55
N HIS A 111 19.22 -10.89 -3.57
CA HIS A 111 18.80 -10.16 -2.37
C HIS A 111 17.46 -10.63 -1.77
N PHE A 112 16.86 -11.70 -2.31
CA PHE A 112 15.54 -12.17 -1.88
C PHE A 112 15.47 -12.49 -0.38
N HIS A 113 16.51 -13.12 0.17
CA HIS A 113 16.55 -13.44 1.60
C HIS A 113 16.41 -12.19 2.48
N SER A 114 17.11 -11.11 2.13
CA SER A 114 17.01 -9.83 2.85
C SER A 114 15.61 -9.23 2.71
N LEU A 115 15.05 -9.23 1.50
CA LEU A 115 13.71 -8.72 1.21
C LEU A 115 12.65 -9.43 2.06
N ASN A 116 12.74 -10.75 2.15
CA ASN A 116 11.76 -11.65 2.78
C ASN A 116 11.85 -11.72 4.31
N THR A 117 12.94 -11.24 4.91
CA THR A 117 13.17 -11.37 6.37
C THR A 117 13.30 -10.04 7.10
N SER A 118 13.90 -9.04 6.47
CA SER A 118 14.25 -7.80 7.17
C SER A 118 13.07 -6.83 7.26
N PHE A 119 12.28 -6.70 6.18
CA PHE A 119 11.24 -5.66 6.06
C PHE A 119 11.74 -4.22 6.32
N THR A 120 13.06 -3.99 6.32
CA THR A 120 13.69 -2.67 6.48
C THR A 120 14.24 -2.12 5.16
N ARG A 121 14.78 -0.89 5.20
CA ARG A 121 15.43 -0.24 4.05
C ARG A 121 16.73 -0.97 3.68
N SER A 122 17.01 -1.07 2.39
CA SER A 122 18.23 -1.68 1.85
C SER A 122 19.02 -0.64 1.04
N ALA A 123 20.35 -0.77 1.03
CA ALA A 123 21.22 0.01 0.15
C ALA A 123 21.27 -0.56 -1.28
N HIS A 124 20.85 -1.81 -1.46
CA HIS A 124 20.98 -2.54 -2.73
C HIS A 124 19.69 -2.55 -3.55
N TYR A 125 18.54 -2.30 -2.91
CA TYR A 125 17.25 -2.38 -3.58
C TYR A 125 16.20 -1.48 -2.92
N TYR A 126 15.20 -1.11 -3.69
CA TYR A 126 13.99 -0.43 -3.20
C TYR A 126 12.74 -1.23 -3.56
N PHE A 127 11.78 -1.34 -2.64
CA PHE A 127 10.54 -2.08 -2.87
C PHE A 127 9.35 -1.13 -2.83
N TYR A 128 8.61 -1.04 -3.92
CA TYR A 128 7.44 -0.17 -4.06
C TYR A 128 6.20 -0.86 -3.48
N ASP A 129 5.93 -0.63 -2.19
CA ASP A 129 4.87 -1.31 -1.42
C ASP A 129 3.68 -0.44 -1.05
N ASN A 130 3.69 0.83 -1.47
CA ASN A 130 2.67 1.84 -1.21
C ASN A 130 2.49 2.72 -2.46
N TYR A 131 1.49 3.60 -2.49
CA TYR A 131 1.20 4.42 -3.67
C TYR A 131 1.85 5.81 -3.68
N PHE A 132 2.43 6.28 -2.56
CA PHE A 132 3.03 7.62 -2.46
C PHE A 132 4.33 7.77 -3.22
N ASP A 133 5.03 6.67 -3.46
CA ASP A 133 6.27 6.64 -4.22
C ASP A 133 6.18 5.76 -5.48
N LEU A 134 5.10 4.98 -5.64
CA LEU A 134 4.95 4.01 -6.73
C LEU A 134 5.28 4.53 -8.14
N PRO A 135 4.84 5.74 -8.54
CA PRO A 135 5.17 6.27 -9.87
C PRO A 135 6.68 6.50 -10.07
N GLY A 136 7.44 6.57 -8.98
CA GLY A 136 8.90 6.54 -8.98
C GLY A 136 9.47 5.27 -9.62
N ALA A 137 8.75 4.15 -9.65
CA ALA A 137 9.20 2.93 -10.33
C ALA A 137 9.45 3.17 -11.82
N LEU A 138 8.50 3.82 -12.50
CA LEU A 138 8.64 4.21 -13.89
C LEU A 138 9.78 5.22 -14.08
N LEU A 139 9.94 6.18 -13.15
CA LEU A 139 11.05 7.13 -13.21
C LEU A 139 12.42 6.45 -13.09
N CYS A 140 12.57 5.49 -12.17
CA CYS A 140 13.78 4.67 -12.07
C CYS A 140 14.08 3.98 -13.40
N GLY A 141 13.07 3.33 -14.01
CA GLY A 141 13.22 2.69 -15.31
C GLY A 141 13.71 3.65 -16.40
N ARG A 142 13.10 4.84 -16.48
CA ARG A 142 13.46 5.85 -17.49
C ARG A 142 14.82 6.48 -17.24
N VAL A 143 15.21 6.69 -15.99
CA VAL A 143 16.54 7.17 -15.62
C VAL A 143 17.60 6.16 -16.06
N VAL A 144 17.38 4.86 -15.81
CA VAL A 144 18.26 3.79 -16.28
C VAL A 144 18.37 3.79 -17.81
N ASP A 145 17.27 3.96 -18.54
CA ASP A 145 17.29 4.07 -20.01
C ASP A 145 18.16 5.26 -20.48
N MET A 146 18.08 6.39 -19.79
CA MET A 146 18.87 7.58 -20.11
C MET A 146 20.37 7.38 -19.84
N LEU A 147 20.73 6.75 -18.71
CA LEU A 147 22.12 6.42 -18.40
C LEU A 147 22.71 5.48 -19.47
N ASN A 148 21.96 4.44 -19.83
CA ASN A 148 22.36 3.51 -20.90
C ASN A 148 22.56 4.21 -22.24
N LYS A 149 21.65 5.12 -22.62
CA LYS A 149 21.77 5.91 -23.87
C LYS A 149 23.02 6.79 -23.90
N ARG A 150 23.50 7.24 -22.74
CA ARG A 150 24.75 8.02 -22.59
C ARG A 150 26.01 7.15 -22.50
N GLY A 151 25.85 5.83 -22.39
CA GLY A 151 26.95 4.90 -22.16
C GLY A 151 27.51 4.99 -20.73
N GLU A 152 26.71 5.49 -19.78
CA GLU A 152 27.07 5.56 -18.37
C GLU A 152 26.76 4.23 -17.68
N GLU A 153 27.63 3.84 -16.74
CA GLU A 153 27.40 2.63 -15.93
C GLU A 153 26.27 2.89 -14.93
N VAL A 154 25.29 1.98 -14.91
CA VAL A 154 24.21 2.02 -13.93
C VAL A 154 24.73 1.51 -12.60
N ASN A 155 24.47 2.27 -11.54
CA ASN A 155 24.77 1.89 -10.16
C ASN A 155 23.82 2.64 -9.21
N ALA A 156 23.92 2.40 -7.90
CA ALA A 156 22.99 2.94 -6.92
C ALA A 156 23.00 4.48 -6.77
N GLU A 157 23.89 5.22 -7.45
CA GLU A 157 23.99 6.67 -7.31
C GLU A 157 22.75 7.41 -7.81
N PHE A 158 22.08 6.95 -8.89
CA PHE A 158 20.86 7.60 -9.39
C PHE A 158 19.74 7.59 -8.34
N TRP A 159 19.76 6.63 -7.42
CA TRP A 159 18.79 6.53 -6.34
C TRP A 159 18.88 7.70 -5.36
N LYS A 160 20.05 8.32 -5.20
CA LYS A 160 20.20 9.52 -4.34
C LYS A 160 19.37 10.69 -4.86
N ASP A 161 19.26 10.83 -6.18
CA ASP A 161 18.43 11.86 -6.80
C ASP A 161 16.94 11.54 -6.66
N MET A 162 16.55 10.26 -6.79
CA MET A 162 15.18 9.81 -6.52
C MET A 162 14.77 10.08 -5.06
N VAL A 163 15.63 9.74 -4.09
CA VAL A 163 15.39 10.04 -2.67
C VAL A 163 15.28 11.54 -2.44
N ALA A 164 16.12 12.35 -3.09
CA ALA A 164 16.03 13.80 -2.98
C ALA A 164 14.71 14.34 -3.59
N ALA A 165 14.18 13.73 -4.65
CA ALA A 165 12.89 14.10 -5.23
C ALA A 165 11.71 13.77 -4.31
N ILE A 166 11.77 12.60 -3.66
CA ILE A 166 10.80 12.17 -2.65
C ILE A 166 10.84 13.12 -1.44
N ASP A 167 12.03 13.37 -0.90
CA ASP A 167 12.23 14.25 0.26
C ASP A 167 11.80 15.70 -0.03
N HIS A 168 12.07 16.21 -1.24
CA HIS A 168 11.61 17.54 -1.64
C HIS A 168 10.09 17.71 -1.58
N ASN A 169 9.33 16.64 -1.86
CA ASN A 169 7.87 16.69 -1.87
C ASN A 169 7.24 16.29 -0.53
N TYR A 170 7.92 15.49 0.30
CA TYR A 170 7.32 14.89 1.50
C TYR A 170 8.07 15.17 2.81
N ASN A 171 9.12 15.99 2.81
CA ASN A 171 9.74 16.38 4.07
C ASN A 171 8.70 17.05 5.01
N THR A 172 8.99 17.02 6.31
CA THR A 172 8.02 17.43 7.34
C THR A 172 7.62 18.90 7.26
N SER A 173 8.41 19.79 6.64
CA SER A 173 8.04 21.19 6.46
C SER A 173 7.30 21.45 5.15
N ALA A 174 7.38 20.55 4.17
CA ALA A 174 6.89 20.78 2.82
C ALA A 174 5.39 21.10 2.77
N PHE A 175 4.57 20.45 3.62
CA PHE A 175 3.16 20.80 3.72
C PHE A 175 3.03 22.23 4.26
N LYS A 176 3.55 22.55 5.43
CA LYS A 176 3.43 23.90 6.02
C LYS A 176 3.97 25.02 5.12
N GLU A 177 5.10 24.78 4.46
CA GLU A 177 5.80 25.75 3.61
C GLU A 177 5.20 25.87 2.21
N ASP A 178 4.25 25.00 1.86
CA ASP A 178 3.69 24.90 0.51
C ASP A 178 4.78 24.64 -0.56
N ALA A 179 5.75 23.79 -0.20
CA ALA A 179 6.90 23.45 -1.03
C ALA A 179 6.59 22.28 -1.99
N GLY A 180 7.42 22.17 -3.03
CA GLY A 180 7.28 21.13 -4.05
C GLY A 180 6.03 21.31 -4.91
N THR A 181 5.54 20.21 -5.46
CA THR A 181 4.34 20.21 -6.32
C THR A 181 3.17 19.47 -5.65
N TYR A 182 3.46 18.41 -4.90
CA TYR A 182 2.44 17.51 -4.36
C TYR A 182 1.49 18.21 -3.39
N PHE A 183 1.99 18.67 -2.23
CA PHE A 183 1.14 19.27 -1.20
C PHE A 183 0.40 20.54 -1.66
N PRO A 184 1.02 21.48 -2.40
CA PRO A 184 0.29 22.65 -2.92
C PRO A 184 -0.88 22.26 -3.82
N SER A 185 -0.70 21.21 -4.64
CA SER A 185 -1.76 20.72 -5.52
C SER A 185 -2.92 20.10 -4.74
N VAL A 186 -2.61 19.25 -3.75
CA VAL A 186 -3.62 18.62 -2.89
C VAL A 186 -4.37 19.66 -2.06
N LYS A 187 -3.69 20.63 -1.45
CA LYS A 187 -4.34 21.69 -0.67
C LYS A 187 -5.30 22.55 -1.49
N ARG A 188 -4.91 22.89 -2.72
CA ARG A 188 -5.70 23.74 -3.60
C ARG A 188 -7.01 23.07 -4.02
N ASP A 189 -6.99 21.76 -4.22
CA ASP A 189 -8.14 20.99 -4.69
C ASP A 189 -8.16 19.58 -4.09
N PRO A 190 -8.48 19.43 -2.78
CA PRO A 190 -8.41 18.13 -2.11
C PRO A 190 -9.35 17.10 -2.75
N GLY A 191 -10.54 17.50 -3.19
CA GLY A 191 -11.55 16.61 -3.78
C GLY A 191 -11.15 16.02 -5.13
N ARG A 192 -10.13 16.57 -5.80
CA ARG A 192 -9.55 15.95 -6.98
C ARG A 192 -8.70 14.72 -6.66
N TYR A 193 -8.11 14.67 -5.47
CA TYR A 193 -7.11 13.66 -5.09
C TYR A 193 -7.59 12.72 -3.99
N LEU A 194 -8.47 13.18 -3.11
CA LEU A 194 -8.99 12.46 -1.95
C LEU A 194 -10.43 12.02 -2.21
N GLN A 195 -10.77 10.79 -1.82
CA GLN A 195 -12.13 10.28 -1.87
C GLN A 195 -12.76 10.43 -0.47
N PRO A 196 -13.90 11.14 -0.34
CA PRO A 196 -14.63 11.16 0.92
C PRO A 196 -15.10 9.77 1.34
N CYS A 197 -15.05 9.47 2.64
CA CYS A 197 -15.69 8.27 3.17
C CYS A 197 -17.21 8.38 3.03
N SER A 198 -17.86 7.25 2.81
CA SER A 198 -19.31 7.14 2.87
C SER A 198 -19.86 7.50 4.25
N GLU A 199 -21.15 7.83 4.32
CA GLU A 199 -21.81 8.03 5.62
C GLU A 199 -21.88 6.72 6.41
N GLU A 200 -21.91 5.58 5.71
CA GLU A 200 -21.87 4.24 6.27
C GLU A 200 -20.56 3.98 7.02
N VAL A 201 -19.40 4.37 6.47
CA VAL A 201 -18.10 4.27 7.17
C VAL A 201 -18.08 5.16 8.41
N LYS A 202 -18.58 6.40 8.31
CA LYS A 202 -18.64 7.32 9.47
C LYS A 202 -19.55 6.77 10.57
N ALA A 203 -20.72 6.24 10.20
CA ALA A 203 -21.65 5.59 11.12
C ALA A 203 -21.03 4.34 11.75
N TRP A 204 -20.30 3.55 10.97
CA TRP A 204 -19.58 2.37 11.44
C TRP A 204 -18.53 2.74 12.51
N LEU A 205 -17.70 3.76 12.25
CA LEU A 205 -16.74 4.29 13.23
C LEU A 205 -17.44 4.72 14.53
N ARG A 206 -18.55 5.46 14.45
CA ARG A 206 -19.33 5.85 15.65
C ARG A 206 -19.89 4.64 16.39
N SER A 207 -20.44 3.66 15.67
CA SER A 207 -21.02 2.45 16.25
C SER A 207 -19.99 1.63 17.03
N MET A 208 -18.73 1.62 16.60
CA MET A 208 -17.65 0.96 17.33
C MET A 208 -17.35 1.65 18.66
N LYS A 209 -17.35 2.99 18.72
CA LYS A 209 -17.23 3.74 20.00
C LYS A 209 -18.42 3.47 20.92
N GLU A 210 -19.64 3.51 20.38
CA GLU A 210 -20.87 3.25 21.13
C GLU A 210 -20.90 1.83 21.71
N ALA A 211 -20.31 0.86 21.00
CA ALA A 211 -20.11 -0.51 21.46
C ALA A 211 -18.97 -0.66 22.50
N GLY A 212 -18.35 0.45 22.94
CA GLY A 212 -17.30 0.47 23.95
C GLY A 212 -15.93 0.03 23.45
N LYS A 213 -15.69 0.03 22.14
CA LYS A 213 -14.35 -0.21 21.57
C LYS A 213 -13.48 1.05 21.69
N VAL A 214 -12.18 0.88 21.91
CA VAL A 214 -11.21 1.98 21.81
C VAL A 214 -10.77 2.13 20.36
N LEU A 215 -10.90 3.32 19.80
CA LEU A 215 -10.53 3.62 18.41
C LEU A 215 -9.22 4.39 18.31
N LEU A 216 -8.33 3.93 17.42
CA LEU A 216 -7.03 4.53 17.16
C LEU A 216 -6.91 4.97 15.70
N LEU A 217 -6.31 6.13 15.48
CA LEU A 217 -5.77 6.54 14.18
C LEU A 217 -4.24 6.63 14.28
N ILE A 218 -3.50 5.90 13.45
CA ILE A 218 -2.03 5.86 13.48
C ILE A 218 -1.48 6.09 12.07
N THR A 219 -1.10 7.34 11.78
CA THR A 219 -0.59 7.76 10.47
C THR A 219 0.86 8.26 10.55
N SER A 220 1.63 8.01 9.49
CA SER A 220 2.95 8.62 9.31
C SER A 220 2.87 10.04 8.74
N SER A 221 1.67 10.51 8.36
CA SER A 221 1.42 11.89 7.96
C SER A 221 1.62 12.85 9.14
N HIS A 222 2.21 14.02 8.86
CA HIS A 222 2.31 15.10 9.84
C HIS A 222 0.91 15.65 10.19
N SER A 223 0.76 16.27 11.36
CA SER A 223 -0.56 16.56 11.94
C SER A 223 -1.39 17.57 11.12
N ASP A 224 -0.73 18.54 10.48
CA ASP A 224 -1.36 19.51 9.58
C ASP A 224 -1.95 18.84 8.32
N TYR A 225 -1.22 17.93 7.68
CA TYR A 225 -1.70 17.16 6.54
C TYR A 225 -2.78 16.15 6.94
N CYS A 226 -2.60 15.48 8.09
CA CYS A 226 -3.59 14.57 8.68
C CYS A 226 -4.95 15.28 8.84
N ARG A 227 -4.96 16.50 9.38
CA ARG A 227 -6.19 17.29 9.54
C ARG A 227 -6.83 17.65 8.22
N LEU A 228 -6.05 18.11 7.23
CA LEU A 228 -6.60 18.39 5.90
C LEU A 228 -7.31 17.16 5.32
N ILE A 229 -6.67 15.99 5.41
CA ILE A 229 -7.24 14.74 4.92
C ILE A 229 -8.49 14.38 5.72
N CYS A 230 -8.40 14.31 7.04
CA CYS A 230 -9.49 13.86 7.89
C CYS A 230 -10.70 14.80 7.82
N GLU A 231 -10.50 16.11 7.79
CA GLU A 231 -11.60 17.07 7.62
C GLU A 231 -12.32 16.88 6.28
N HIS A 232 -11.58 16.60 5.21
CA HIS A 232 -12.15 16.36 3.89
C HIS A 232 -12.86 15.01 3.80
N VAL A 233 -12.26 13.95 4.38
CA VAL A 233 -12.67 12.57 4.18
C VAL A 233 -13.74 12.13 5.19
N LEU A 234 -13.55 12.47 6.46
CA LEU A 234 -14.42 12.05 7.57
C LEU A 234 -15.35 13.17 8.04
N GLY A 235 -14.96 14.43 7.86
CA GLY A 235 -15.71 15.61 8.30
C GLY A 235 -14.99 16.36 9.42
N LYS A 236 -15.49 17.56 9.76
CA LYS A 236 -14.83 18.47 10.72
C LYS A 236 -14.79 17.96 12.16
N ASP A 237 -15.67 17.03 12.50
CA ASP A 237 -15.77 16.39 13.81
C ASP A 237 -15.05 15.04 13.86
N TYR A 238 -14.11 14.77 12.93
CA TYR A 238 -13.41 13.49 12.88
C TYR A 238 -12.65 13.16 14.16
N GLU A 239 -12.19 14.16 14.92
CA GLU A 239 -11.48 13.93 16.18
C GLU A 239 -12.35 13.15 17.18
N ASP A 240 -13.67 13.35 17.16
CA ASP A 240 -14.62 12.64 18.02
C ASP A 240 -14.76 11.16 17.65
N LEU A 241 -14.35 10.77 16.43
CA LEU A 241 -14.37 9.38 15.94
C LEU A 241 -13.24 8.53 16.51
N PHE A 242 -12.21 9.13 17.11
CA PHE A 242 -11.06 8.39 17.65
C PHE A 242 -10.84 8.72 19.12
N ASP A 243 -10.31 7.78 19.89
CA ASP A 243 -9.90 8.06 21.27
C ASP A 243 -8.43 8.47 21.33
N ILE A 244 -7.61 7.96 20.39
CA ILE A 244 -6.19 8.31 20.27
C ILE A 244 -5.86 8.56 18.81
N ILE A 245 -5.27 9.71 18.51
CA ILE A 245 -4.73 10.06 17.20
C ILE A 245 -3.22 10.15 17.33
N ILE A 246 -2.49 9.42 16.50
CA ILE A 246 -1.03 9.41 16.45
C ILE A 246 -0.60 9.81 15.05
N THR A 247 -0.02 10.99 14.92
CA THR A 247 0.54 11.53 13.67
C THR A 247 2.05 11.41 13.65
N ASN A 248 2.67 11.52 12.48
CA ASN A 248 4.11 11.33 12.29
C ASN A 248 4.62 10.07 13.03
N ALA A 249 3.86 8.97 12.96
CA ALA A 249 4.15 7.74 13.70
C ALA A 249 5.50 7.11 13.29
N LEU A 250 6.02 7.46 12.10
CA LEU A 250 7.30 6.98 11.58
C LEU A 250 7.37 5.44 11.56
N LYS A 251 6.29 4.82 11.09
CA LYS A 251 6.19 3.38 10.85
C LYS A 251 7.29 2.91 9.88
N PRO A 252 7.85 1.70 10.05
CA PRO A 252 7.55 0.69 11.08
C PRO A 252 8.20 0.98 12.44
N GLY A 253 8.94 2.08 12.58
CA GLY A 253 9.69 2.42 13.79
C GLY A 253 8.82 2.53 15.05
N PHE A 254 7.56 2.96 14.91
CA PHE A 254 6.55 2.92 15.96
C PHE A 254 6.44 1.54 16.65
N PHE A 255 6.51 0.47 15.86
CA PHE A 255 6.37 -0.91 16.33
C PHE A 255 7.71 -1.55 16.69
N SER A 256 8.76 -1.25 15.94
CA SER A 256 10.03 -1.97 16.06
C SER A 256 11.03 -1.35 17.03
N LEU A 257 10.93 -0.04 17.30
CA LEU A 257 11.89 0.69 18.13
C LEU A 257 11.42 0.77 19.58
N VAL A 258 12.40 0.87 20.48
CA VAL A 258 12.16 0.93 21.92
C VAL A 258 11.84 2.36 22.38
N PRO A 259 11.16 2.55 23.53
CA PRO A 259 10.58 3.85 23.88
C PRO A 259 11.54 5.04 23.91
N HIS A 260 12.80 4.85 24.33
CA HIS A 260 13.78 5.94 24.38
C HIS A 260 14.28 6.39 22.98
N GLN A 261 14.10 5.56 21.94
CA GLN A 261 14.42 5.92 20.55
C GLN A 261 13.24 6.60 19.85
N ARG A 262 12.02 6.35 20.32
CA ARG A 262 10.77 6.90 19.76
C ARG A 262 9.81 7.31 20.89
N PRO A 263 10.12 8.40 21.63
CA PRO A 263 9.20 8.92 22.62
C PRO A 263 7.95 9.50 21.94
N PHE A 264 6.83 9.48 22.64
CA PHE A 264 5.67 10.26 22.23
C PHE A 264 5.94 11.75 22.43
N ARG A 265 5.30 12.58 21.60
CA ARG A 265 5.35 14.04 21.73
C ARG A 265 3.94 14.59 21.73
N THR A 266 3.74 15.66 22.48
CA THR A 266 2.57 16.54 22.42
C THR A 266 2.73 17.54 21.28
N LEU A 267 1.61 18.07 20.80
CA LEU A 267 1.54 19.03 19.72
C LEU A 267 0.86 20.32 20.20
N VAL A 268 1.43 21.47 19.82
CA VAL A 268 0.80 22.78 19.97
C VAL A 268 0.84 23.46 18.61
N ASP A 269 -0.32 23.79 18.04
CA ASP A 269 -0.45 24.38 16.69
C ASP A 269 0.33 23.59 15.61
N ASP A 270 0.17 22.26 15.60
CA ASP A 270 0.87 21.31 14.72
C ASP A 270 2.40 21.30 14.87
N VAL A 271 2.95 21.86 15.96
CA VAL A 271 4.38 21.82 16.26
C VAL A 271 4.65 20.84 17.40
N GLU A 272 5.57 19.90 17.17
CA GLU A 272 6.01 18.94 18.18
C GLU A 272 6.78 19.64 19.32
N GLU A 273 6.40 19.34 20.56
CA GLU A 273 7.22 19.77 21.70
C GLU A 273 8.57 19.04 21.70
N SER A 274 9.62 19.76 22.11
CA SER A 274 11.01 19.26 22.08
C SER A 274 11.27 18.13 23.08
N GLU A 275 10.56 18.13 24.20
CA GLU A 275 10.66 17.09 25.22
C GLU A 275 9.72 15.92 24.89
N GLY A 276 10.25 14.70 24.94
CA GLY A 276 9.48 13.49 24.75
C GLY A 276 8.78 13.06 26.05
N LEU A 277 7.56 12.53 25.93
CA LEU A 277 6.81 11.98 27.05
C LEU A 277 7.45 10.69 27.56
N GLN A 278 7.56 10.57 28.88
CA GLN A 278 8.05 9.37 29.54
C GLN A 278 7.02 8.22 29.54
N ALA A 279 5.72 8.54 29.46
CA ALA A 279 4.62 7.59 29.40
C ALA A 279 3.39 8.24 28.73
N LEU A 280 2.41 7.41 28.38
CA LEU A 280 1.08 7.85 27.95
C LEU A 280 0.05 7.49 29.01
N ASP A 281 -0.55 8.50 29.64
CA ASP A 281 -1.46 8.30 30.77
C ASP A 281 -2.93 8.59 30.45
N LYS A 282 -3.21 9.19 29.28
CA LYS A 282 -4.56 9.58 28.85
C LYS A 282 -4.74 9.53 27.33
N PRO A 283 -5.97 9.33 26.83
CA PRO A 283 -6.29 9.51 25.41
C PRO A 283 -5.99 10.93 24.91
N GLY A 284 -5.89 11.09 23.59
CA GLY A 284 -5.60 12.37 22.96
C GLY A 284 -4.84 12.26 21.65
N TRP A 285 -4.39 13.42 21.16
CA TRP A 285 -3.58 13.53 19.95
C TRP A 285 -2.09 13.64 20.31
N TYR A 286 -1.28 12.72 19.77
CA TYR A 286 0.16 12.69 19.94
C TYR A 286 0.91 12.61 18.60
N SER A 287 2.19 12.94 18.62
CA SER A 287 3.12 12.74 17.52
C SER A 287 4.18 11.68 17.84
N GLN A 288 4.67 10.98 16.82
CA GLN A 288 5.67 9.91 16.93
C GLN A 288 5.22 8.77 17.86
N GLY A 289 6.07 8.39 18.83
CA GLY A 289 5.74 7.37 19.82
C GLY A 289 6.10 5.94 19.46
N ASN A 290 5.63 5.03 20.31
CA ASN A 290 5.99 3.61 20.26
C ASN A 290 4.84 2.72 20.77
N TRP A 291 4.71 1.52 20.21
CA TRP A 291 3.66 0.59 20.58
C TRP A 291 3.69 0.16 22.05
N PRO A 292 4.84 -0.02 22.74
CA PRO A 292 4.84 -0.45 24.14
C PRO A 292 4.17 0.55 25.09
N HIS A 293 4.41 1.85 24.92
CA HIS A 293 3.75 2.89 25.72
C HIS A 293 2.27 3.00 25.37
N LEU A 294 1.90 2.91 24.08
CA LEU A 294 0.49 2.83 23.67
C LEU A 294 -0.20 1.64 24.34
N HIS A 295 0.43 0.46 24.35
CA HIS A 295 -0.14 -0.74 24.96
C HIS A 295 -0.40 -0.57 26.45
N GLN A 296 0.46 0.14 27.20
CA GLN A 296 0.20 0.44 28.61
C GLN A 296 -1.03 1.33 28.80
N LEU A 297 -1.19 2.36 27.95
CA LEU A 297 -2.40 3.18 27.97
C LEU A 297 -3.65 2.35 27.65
N LEU A 298 -3.58 1.47 26.64
CA LEU A 298 -4.70 0.61 26.25
C LEU A 298 -5.12 -0.35 27.38
N LYS A 299 -4.18 -0.88 28.17
CA LYS A 299 -4.51 -1.70 29.35
C LYS A 299 -5.33 -0.92 30.37
N THR A 300 -4.96 0.34 30.62
CA THR A 300 -5.68 1.23 31.52
C THR A 300 -7.07 1.57 30.98
N MET A 301 -7.18 1.93 29.70
CA MET A 301 -8.44 2.32 29.07
C MET A 301 -9.45 1.17 28.97
N THR A 302 -8.98 -0.04 28.67
CA THR A 302 -9.85 -1.22 28.53
C THR A 302 -10.10 -1.97 29.84
N GLY A 303 -9.31 -1.68 30.88
CA GLY A 303 -9.32 -2.44 32.14
C GLY A 303 -8.83 -3.90 31.97
N LYS A 304 -8.19 -4.23 30.85
CA LYS A 304 -7.75 -5.58 30.52
C LYS A 304 -6.23 -5.68 30.58
N PRO A 305 -5.67 -6.75 31.17
CA PRO A 305 -4.23 -6.93 31.23
C PRO A 305 -3.62 -7.16 29.85
N GLU A 306 -4.36 -7.75 28.90
CA GLU A 306 -3.92 -8.00 27.52
C GLU A 306 -5.09 -7.68 26.57
N PRO A 307 -5.30 -6.39 26.23
CA PRO A 307 -6.36 -5.98 25.30
C PRO A 307 -6.11 -6.55 23.91
N LYS A 308 -7.16 -7.10 23.28
CA LYS A 308 -7.08 -7.59 21.90
C LYS A 308 -7.17 -6.43 20.93
N VAL A 309 -6.17 -6.27 20.08
CA VAL A 309 -6.10 -5.19 19.10
C VAL A 309 -6.24 -5.78 17.69
N VAL A 310 -7.03 -5.12 16.85
CA VAL A 310 -6.97 -5.27 15.39
C VAL A 310 -6.49 -3.96 14.76
N TYR A 311 -5.64 -4.05 13.74
CA TYR A 311 -5.14 -2.90 13.01
C TYR A 311 -5.34 -3.04 11.50
N PHE A 312 -5.92 -2.01 10.90
CA PHE A 312 -6.15 -1.88 9.47
C PHE A 312 -5.03 -1.05 8.84
N GLY A 313 -4.49 -1.50 7.72
CA GLY A 313 -3.42 -0.80 6.99
C GLY A 313 -3.21 -1.37 5.59
N ASP A 314 -2.51 -0.64 4.73
CA ASP A 314 -2.32 -0.99 3.31
C ASP A 314 -0.86 -1.35 2.96
N SER A 315 0.10 -0.99 3.83
CA SER A 315 1.52 -1.27 3.62
C SER A 315 1.95 -2.53 4.35
N MET A 316 2.57 -3.44 3.60
CA MET A 316 3.12 -4.66 4.18
C MET A 316 4.29 -4.36 5.13
N ARG A 317 5.14 -3.38 4.79
CA ARG A 317 6.35 -3.06 5.56
C ARG A 317 6.06 -2.12 6.72
N SER A 318 5.12 -1.20 6.56
CA SER A 318 4.83 -0.16 7.57
C SER A 318 3.74 -0.60 8.56
N ASP A 319 2.78 -1.43 8.13
CA ASP A 319 1.61 -1.76 8.93
C ASP A 319 1.55 -3.23 9.33
N MET A 320 1.31 -4.16 8.40
CA MET A 320 0.91 -5.51 8.84
C MET A 320 2.08 -6.33 9.39
N PHE A 321 3.23 -6.40 8.70
CA PHE A 321 4.41 -7.09 9.24
C PHE A 321 4.75 -6.62 10.66
N PRO A 322 4.92 -5.30 10.90
CA PRO A 322 5.30 -4.83 12.22
C PRO A 322 4.19 -4.96 13.28
N ALA A 323 2.93 -4.68 12.96
CA ALA A 323 1.81 -4.83 13.90
C ALA A 323 1.62 -6.30 14.32
N SER A 324 1.72 -7.23 13.37
CA SER A 324 1.64 -8.67 13.62
C SER A 324 2.86 -9.20 14.37
N SER A 325 4.08 -8.81 13.96
CA SER A 325 5.32 -9.40 14.49
C SER A 325 5.76 -8.81 15.84
N PHE A 326 5.62 -7.49 16.03
CA PHE A 326 6.03 -6.82 17.27
C PHE A 326 4.86 -6.63 18.24
N GLY A 327 3.72 -6.17 17.73
CA GLY A 327 2.50 -5.92 18.53
C GLY A 327 1.69 -7.18 18.81
N ARG A 328 1.82 -8.23 17.99
CA ARG A 328 0.94 -9.43 17.99
C ARG A 328 -0.53 -9.09 17.82
N TRP A 329 -0.81 -8.05 17.04
CA TRP A 329 -2.16 -7.61 16.74
C TRP A 329 -2.78 -8.48 15.63
N GLU A 330 -4.10 -8.64 15.67
CA GLU A 330 -4.85 -9.07 14.47
C GLU A 330 -4.71 -7.95 13.42
N THR A 331 -4.68 -8.30 12.14
CA THR A 331 -4.37 -7.34 11.07
C THR A 331 -5.31 -7.54 9.89
N VAL A 332 -5.88 -6.44 9.40
CA VAL A 332 -6.74 -6.46 8.22
C VAL A 332 -6.05 -5.63 7.15
N MET A 333 -5.58 -6.30 6.10
CA MET A 333 -4.87 -5.61 5.03
C MET A 333 -5.87 -5.02 4.04
N VAL A 334 -5.75 -3.73 3.77
CA VAL A 334 -6.46 -3.04 2.70
C VAL A 334 -5.66 -3.21 1.41
N VAL A 335 -6.27 -3.82 0.39
CA VAL A 335 -5.61 -4.23 -0.86
C VAL A 335 -6.48 -3.83 -2.05
N GLU A 336 -6.30 -2.59 -2.53
CA GLU A 336 -7.08 -2.02 -3.63
C GLU A 336 -6.90 -2.80 -4.96
N GLU A 337 -5.79 -3.54 -5.13
CA GLU A 337 -5.58 -4.45 -6.26
C GLU A 337 -6.65 -5.54 -6.38
N MET A 338 -7.37 -5.85 -5.30
CA MET A 338 -8.50 -6.80 -5.34
C MET A 338 -9.58 -6.31 -6.32
N GLU A 339 -9.89 -5.01 -6.33
CA GLU A 339 -10.89 -4.43 -7.24
C GLU A 339 -10.41 -4.52 -8.70
N GLY A 340 -9.12 -4.24 -8.93
CA GLY A 340 -8.46 -4.39 -10.24
C GLY A 340 -8.41 -5.84 -10.77
N GLU A 341 -8.72 -6.81 -9.92
CA GLU A 341 -8.82 -8.24 -10.23
C GLU A 341 -10.23 -8.80 -10.00
N GLY A 342 -11.24 -7.97 -10.29
CA GLY A 342 -12.62 -8.39 -10.48
C GLY A 342 -13.45 -8.44 -9.20
N VAL A 343 -12.90 -8.11 -8.04
CA VAL A 343 -13.71 -7.91 -6.84
C VAL A 343 -14.58 -6.65 -7.06
N PRO A 344 -15.92 -6.72 -6.91
CA PRO A 344 -16.77 -5.56 -7.14
C PRO A 344 -16.39 -4.42 -6.21
N THR A 345 -16.48 -3.17 -6.70
CA THR A 345 -16.33 -2.00 -5.82
C THR A 345 -17.53 -1.90 -4.87
N SER A 346 -17.41 -1.13 -3.78
CA SER A 346 -18.55 -0.89 -2.90
C SER A 346 -19.71 -0.19 -3.64
N ALA A 347 -19.40 0.73 -4.56
CA ALA A 347 -20.40 1.39 -5.41
C ALA A 347 -21.11 0.41 -6.35
N ASP A 348 -20.44 -0.64 -6.83
CA ASP A 348 -21.07 -1.69 -7.65
C ASP A 348 -22.02 -2.56 -6.83
N GLN A 349 -21.80 -2.72 -5.52
CA GLN A 349 -22.69 -3.48 -4.63
C GLN A 349 -24.00 -2.73 -4.37
N ASP A 350 -23.93 -1.41 -4.23
CA ASP A 350 -25.10 -0.53 -4.14
C ASP A 350 -25.86 -0.48 -5.47
N GLN A 351 -25.14 -0.46 -6.60
CA GLN A 351 -25.74 -0.51 -7.94
C GLN A 351 -26.28 -1.89 -8.31
N ALA A 352 -25.75 -2.99 -7.76
CA ALA A 352 -26.31 -4.33 -7.96
C ALA A 352 -27.71 -4.50 -7.33
N GLN A 353 -28.05 -3.70 -6.31
CA GLN A 353 -29.42 -3.59 -5.80
C GLN A 353 -30.31 -2.67 -6.66
N ALA A 354 -29.72 -1.74 -7.41
CA ALA A 354 -30.43 -0.81 -8.29
C ALA A 354 -30.50 -1.26 -9.78
N GLN A 355 -29.68 -2.22 -10.21
CA GLN A 355 -29.55 -2.61 -11.62
C GLN A 355 -29.62 -4.13 -11.80
N ALA A 356 -30.84 -4.65 -11.68
CA ALA A 356 -31.31 -5.74 -12.53
C ALA A 356 -31.59 -5.27 -13.98
N GLN A 357 -31.21 -4.03 -14.35
CA GLN A 357 -31.47 -3.42 -15.65
C GLN A 357 -30.36 -2.42 -16.04
N ALA A 358 -29.19 -2.92 -16.46
CA ALA A 358 -28.33 -2.28 -17.46
C ALA A 358 -27.12 -3.19 -17.74
N GLN A 359 -27.29 -4.14 -18.65
CA GLN A 359 -26.14 -4.86 -19.22
C GLN A 359 -25.38 -3.97 -20.22
N ALA A 360 -24.06 -4.16 -20.21
CA ALA A 360 -23.18 -4.03 -21.36
C ALA A 360 -23.08 -2.65 -22.02
N GLN A 361 -22.28 -1.75 -21.44
CA GLN A 361 -21.67 -0.64 -22.16
C GLN A 361 -20.54 0.03 -21.36
N ASP A 362 -19.37 -0.62 -21.21
CA ASP A 362 -18.13 0.14 -20.97
C ASP A 362 -16.81 -0.60 -21.32
N GLN A 363 -16.81 -1.46 -22.35
CA GLN A 363 -15.57 -2.10 -22.84
C GLN A 363 -14.95 -1.40 -24.05
N ALA A 364 -15.35 -0.17 -24.35
CA ALA A 364 -14.81 0.56 -25.49
C ALA A 364 -14.79 2.06 -25.25
N GLN A 365 -13.90 2.55 -24.37
CA GLN A 365 -13.17 3.82 -24.49
C GLN A 365 -12.63 4.27 -23.11
N THR A 366 -11.33 4.10 -22.89
CA THR A 366 -10.58 5.14 -22.18
C THR A 366 -9.18 5.20 -22.78
N GLN A 367 -8.94 6.23 -23.60
CA GLN A 367 -7.60 6.71 -23.94
C GLN A 367 -6.89 7.36 -22.72
N GLY A 368 -7.28 6.98 -21.50
CA GLY A 368 -6.81 7.54 -20.23
C GLY A 368 -5.83 6.60 -19.53
N MET A 369 -5.10 7.12 -18.55
CA MET A 369 -4.24 6.33 -17.68
C MET A 369 -5.08 5.39 -16.81
N LYS A 370 -4.69 4.12 -16.72
CA LYS A 370 -5.28 3.15 -15.79
C LYS A 370 -4.92 3.50 -14.34
N ALA A 371 -5.68 3.02 -13.37
CA ALA A 371 -5.25 3.11 -11.98
C ALA A 371 -4.06 2.12 -11.77
N PRO A 372 -3.04 2.47 -10.97
CA PRO A 372 -1.96 1.54 -10.65
C PRO A 372 -2.40 0.27 -9.92
N SER A 373 -3.58 0.27 -9.29
CA SER A 373 -4.21 -0.92 -8.69
C SER A 373 -4.84 -1.86 -9.73
N ASP A 374 -5.12 -1.39 -10.95
CA ASP A 374 -5.68 -2.22 -12.01
C ASP A 374 -4.66 -3.26 -12.50
N SER A 375 -5.14 -4.40 -13.00
CA SER A 375 -4.29 -5.42 -13.63
C SER A 375 -3.34 -4.83 -14.68
N SER A 376 -2.10 -5.34 -14.75
CA SER A 376 -1.07 -4.85 -15.68
C SER A 376 -0.88 -5.82 -16.84
N ARG A 377 -0.77 -5.30 -18.06
CA ARG A 377 -0.42 -6.13 -19.23
C ARG A 377 1.06 -6.49 -19.19
N GLN A 378 1.90 -5.56 -18.76
CA GLN A 378 3.34 -5.76 -18.62
C GLN A 378 3.67 -6.69 -17.44
N TRP A 379 3.08 -6.41 -16.26
CA TRP A 379 3.44 -7.07 -15.00
C TRP A 379 2.49 -8.18 -14.56
N GLY A 380 1.37 -8.41 -15.24
CA GLY A 380 0.42 -9.47 -14.89
C GLY A 380 -0.40 -9.15 -13.63
N SER A 381 -0.84 -10.19 -12.91
CA SER A 381 -1.65 -10.08 -11.68
C SER A 381 -0.81 -9.78 -10.44
N TYR A 382 -1.33 -9.01 -9.50
CA TYR A 382 -0.69 -8.74 -8.22
C TYR A 382 -0.58 -9.98 -7.33
N PHE A 383 -1.53 -10.92 -7.43
CA PHE A 383 -1.64 -12.06 -6.52
C PHE A 383 -0.97 -13.32 -7.03
N MET A 384 -1.15 -13.66 -8.31
CA MET A 384 -0.53 -14.82 -8.94
C MET A 384 0.09 -14.46 -10.29
N ASP A 385 1.15 -15.14 -10.65
CA ASP A 385 1.72 -15.00 -11.99
C ASP A 385 2.48 -16.26 -12.40
N ALA A 386 2.76 -16.36 -13.69
CA ALA A 386 3.67 -17.35 -14.24
C ALA A 386 4.89 -16.67 -14.85
N HIS A 387 5.98 -17.42 -14.99
CA HIS A 387 7.08 -17.00 -15.83
C HIS A 387 6.60 -16.97 -17.29
N LYS A 388 6.86 -15.86 -18.00
CA LYS A 388 6.63 -15.79 -19.44
C LYS A 388 7.64 -16.71 -20.14
N SER A 389 7.25 -17.93 -20.49
CA SER A 389 8.01 -18.71 -21.46
C SER A 389 7.74 -18.14 -22.86
N SER A 390 8.78 -17.78 -23.60
CA SER A 390 8.61 -17.39 -25.00
C SER A 390 8.31 -18.65 -25.81
N GLY A 391 7.02 -18.96 -25.96
CA GLY A 391 6.60 -20.01 -26.88
C GLY A 391 6.87 -19.58 -28.32
N GLU A 392 7.86 -20.20 -28.97
CA GLU A 392 7.79 -20.38 -30.43
C GLU A 392 6.46 -21.08 -30.74
N ALA A 393 5.74 -20.56 -31.74
CA ALA A 393 4.45 -21.08 -32.14
C ALA A 393 4.56 -22.55 -32.55
N GLY A 394 4.15 -23.48 -31.68
CA GLY A 394 4.04 -24.89 -32.07
C GLY A 394 4.23 -25.96 -30.99
N VAL A 395 4.60 -25.63 -29.75
CA VAL A 395 4.73 -26.64 -28.68
C VAL A 395 3.59 -26.50 -27.68
N GLU A 396 2.97 -27.63 -27.36
CA GLU A 396 1.85 -27.77 -26.43
C GLU A 396 2.13 -27.00 -25.12
N LYS A 397 1.17 -26.18 -24.69
CA LYS A 397 1.22 -25.45 -23.42
C LYS A 397 1.33 -26.46 -22.27
N GLU A 398 2.55 -26.80 -21.85
CA GLU A 398 2.77 -27.28 -20.49
C GLU A 398 2.11 -26.26 -19.54
N GLU A 399 1.31 -26.76 -18.60
CA GLU A 399 0.66 -25.93 -17.58
C GLU A 399 1.71 -25.00 -16.96
N GLN A 400 1.68 -23.72 -17.32
CA GLN A 400 2.54 -22.73 -16.71
C GLN A 400 2.23 -22.73 -15.22
N ASP A 401 3.18 -23.24 -14.41
CA ASP A 401 3.05 -23.38 -12.96
C ASP A 401 2.82 -21.98 -12.35
N GLN A 402 1.55 -21.67 -12.09
CA GLN A 402 1.14 -20.40 -11.50
C GLN A 402 1.71 -20.32 -10.09
N LYS A 403 2.50 -19.29 -9.82
CA LYS A 403 3.08 -19.05 -8.51
C LYS A 403 2.37 -17.90 -7.81
N LEU A 404 2.21 -18.04 -6.49
CA LEU A 404 1.90 -16.90 -5.63
C LEU A 404 3.04 -15.88 -5.75
N THR A 405 2.68 -14.61 -5.95
CA THR A 405 3.65 -13.52 -5.84
C THR A 405 4.14 -13.42 -4.40
N TRP A 406 5.31 -12.80 -4.21
CA TRP A 406 5.81 -12.50 -2.86
C TRP A 406 4.83 -11.62 -2.07
N CYS A 407 4.18 -10.68 -2.74
CA CYS A 407 3.17 -9.81 -2.16
C CYS A 407 1.97 -10.62 -1.63
N CYS A 408 1.41 -11.53 -2.45
CA CYS A 408 0.31 -12.39 -2.03
C CYS A 408 0.69 -13.30 -0.86
N HIS A 409 1.88 -13.92 -0.93
CA HIS A 409 2.38 -14.75 0.15
C HIS A 409 2.53 -13.96 1.45
N SER A 410 3.01 -12.72 1.38
CA SER A 410 3.20 -11.87 2.54
C SER A 410 1.85 -11.43 3.14
N ILE A 411 0.83 -11.17 2.31
CA ILE A 411 -0.56 -10.95 2.77
C ILE A 411 -1.02 -12.15 3.61
N HIS A 412 -0.92 -13.37 3.08
CA HIS A 412 -1.36 -14.60 3.77
C HIS A 412 -0.61 -14.86 5.07
N LYS A 413 0.66 -14.45 5.13
CA LYS A 413 1.54 -14.72 6.28
C LYS A 413 1.36 -13.72 7.42
N TYR A 414 1.14 -12.45 7.09
CA TYR A 414 1.17 -11.37 8.08
C TYR A 414 -0.18 -10.72 8.35
N SER A 415 -1.22 -11.09 7.61
CA SER A 415 -2.57 -10.56 7.77
C SER A 415 -3.52 -11.63 8.31
N THR A 416 -4.53 -11.21 9.08
CA THR A 416 -5.65 -12.06 9.48
C THR A 416 -6.62 -12.27 8.32
N MET A 417 -6.91 -11.20 7.58
CA MET A 417 -7.74 -11.19 6.38
C MET A 417 -7.38 -10.00 5.49
N ALA A 418 -7.90 -9.97 4.26
CA ALA A 418 -7.74 -8.87 3.32
C ALA A 418 -9.09 -8.39 2.77
N ILE A 419 -9.21 -7.08 2.60
CA ILE A 419 -10.36 -6.39 2.00
C ILE A 419 -9.88 -5.36 0.98
N PRO A 420 -10.67 -5.04 -0.06
CA PRO A 420 -10.33 -3.97 -1.00
C PRO A 420 -10.38 -2.57 -0.37
N SER A 421 -11.32 -2.33 0.55
CA SER A 421 -11.45 -1.07 1.29
C SER A 421 -12.36 -1.26 2.51
N VAL A 422 -12.29 -0.34 3.47
CA VAL A 422 -13.16 -0.36 4.67
C VAL A 422 -14.65 -0.23 4.35
N GLU A 423 -14.98 0.39 3.21
CA GLU A 423 -16.35 0.50 2.68
C GLU A 423 -17.04 -0.86 2.57
N HIS A 424 -16.28 -1.91 2.25
CA HIS A 424 -16.83 -3.26 2.05
C HIS A 424 -17.31 -3.92 3.34
N ILE A 425 -16.91 -3.42 4.50
CA ILE A 425 -17.26 -4.03 5.80
C ILE A 425 -18.02 -3.09 6.72
N ALA A 426 -18.08 -1.79 6.41
CA ALA A 426 -18.70 -0.78 7.26
C ALA A 426 -20.20 -1.04 7.54
N GLY A 427 -20.91 -1.65 6.58
CA GLY A 427 -22.33 -2.01 6.73
C GLY A 427 -22.59 -3.31 7.52
N LEU A 428 -21.55 -4.02 7.97
CA LEU A 428 -21.69 -5.32 8.63
C LEU A 428 -21.72 -5.18 10.16
N PRO A 429 -22.45 -6.06 10.87
CA PRO A 429 -22.45 -6.06 12.32
C PRO A 429 -21.07 -6.46 12.86
N LEU A 430 -20.71 -5.95 14.05
CA LEU A 430 -19.38 -6.20 14.63
C LEU A 430 -19.12 -7.69 14.93
N ASP A 431 -20.16 -8.50 15.12
CA ASP A 431 -20.07 -9.95 15.35
C ASP A 431 -20.05 -10.79 14.05
N TYR A 432 -19.96 -10.13 12.89
CA TYR A 432 -19.81 -10.80 11.60
C TYR A 432 -18.54 -11.66 11.58
N LYS A 433 -18.69 -12.89 11.06
CA LYS A 433 -17.62 -13.89 11.03
C LYS A 433 -16.91 -13.90 9.69
N PHE A 434 -15.80 -13.18 9.61
CA PHE A 434 -14.95 -13.16 8.42
C PHE A 434 -14.10 -14.43 8.32
N PRO A 435 -13.92 -15.01 7.12
CA PRO A 435 -12.91 -16.04 6.93
C PRO A 435 -11.52 -15.44 7.18
N ARG A 436 -10.62 -16.21 7.79
CA ARG A 436 -9.24 -15.81 8.02
C ARG A 436 -8.26 -16.59 7.14
N PHE A 437 -7.09 -16.01 6.89
CA PHE A 437 -5.96 -16.73 6.32
C PHE A 437 -5.52 -17.84 7.29
N SER A 438 -5.12 -18.98 6.73
CA SER A 438 -4.57 -20.10 7.48
C SER A 438 -3.74 -21.00 6.54
N PRO A 439 -2.58 -21.51 6.98
CA PRO A 439 -1.81 -22.50 6.21
C PRO A 439 -2.59 -23.78 5.88
N ASP A 440 -3.59 -24.11 6.70
CA ASP A 440 -4.41 -25.32 6.54
C ASP A 440 -5.61 -25.11 5.59
N ARG A 441 -5.74 -23.92 5.01
CA ARG A 441 -6.86 -23.55 4.13
C ARG A 441 -6.40 -23.22 2.71
N PRO A 442 -7.30 -23.32 1.72
CA PRO A 442 -6.99 -22.90 0.36
C PRO A 442 -6.51 -21.44 0.31
N PRO A 443 -5.60 -21.07 -0.60
CA PRO A 443 -5.11 -19.70 -0.80
C PRO A 443 -6.21 -18.68 -1.11
N THR A 444 -7.42 -19.12 -1.45
CA THR A 444 -8.61 -18.29 -1.70
C THR A 444 -9.37 -17.90 -0.43
N SER A 445 -9.05 -18.49 0.72
CA SER A 445 -9.63 -18.13 2.03
C SER A 445 -9.02 -16.83 2.56
N GLY A 446 -9.71 -16.14 3.46
CA GLY A 446 -9.20 -14.92 4.11
C GLY A 446 -9.41 -13.62 3.33
N TYR A 447 -10.00 -13.70 2.14
CA TYR A 447 -10.43 -12.53 1.37
C TYR A 447 -11.91 -12.25 1.58
N TYR A 448 -12.27 -10.98 1.68
CA TYR A 448 -13.66 -10.52 1.73
C TYR A 448 -13.84 -9.32 0.78
N PRO A 449 -14.96 -9.22 0.04
CA PRO A 449 -16.13 -10.12 0.02
C PRO A 449 -15.89 -11.46 -0.69
N ARG A 450 -14.87 -11.53 -1.54
CA ARG A 450 -14.42 -12.74 -2.22
C ARG A 450 -12.94 -12.62 -2.62
N PRO A 451 -12.24 -13.72 -2.93
CA PRO A 451 -10.89 -13.66 -3.47
C PRO A 451 -10.79 -12.93 -4.82
N PRO A 452 -9.60 -12.40 -5.19
CA PRO A 452 -9.25 -11.95 -6.54
C PRO A 452 -9.44 -13.04 -7.61
N ASP A 453 -9.73 -12.65 -8.85
CA ASP A 453 -9.98 -13.57 -9.96
C ASP A 453 -8.79 -14.46 -10.29
N SER A 454 -7.57 -13.92 -10.21
CA SER A 454 -6.35 -14.71 -10.45
C SER A 454 -6.24 -15.92 -9.51
N LEU A 455 -6.60 -15.75 -8.23
CA LEU A 455 -6.54 -16.79 -7.22
C LEU A 455 -7.60 -17.89 -7.37
N GLN A 456 -8.66 -17.65 -8.12
CA GLN A 456 -9.77 -18.61 -8.26
C GLN A 456 -9.52 -19.71 -9.30
N GLY A 457 -8.42 -19.62 -10.06
CA GLY A 457 -8.21 -20.45 -11.24
C GLY A 457 -9.22 -20.07 -12.32
N GLY A 458 -8.78 -19.85 -13.55
CA GLY A 458 -9.63 -19.39 -14.64
C GLY A 458 -10.81 -20.34 -14.92
N ARG A 459 -11.93 -20.18 -14.21
CA ARG A 459 -13.24 -20.52 -14.76
C ARG A 459 -13.45 -19.51 -15.85
N SER A 460 -13.34 -19.94 -17.11
CA SER A 460 -13.78 -19.16 -18.24
C SER A 460 -15.17 -18.61 -17.91
N ARG A 461 -15.36 -17.32 -18.18
CA ARG A 461 -16.70 -16.75 -18.32
C ARG A 461 -17.33 -17.31 -19.60
N ASP A 462 -17.51 -18.63 -19.69
CA ASP A 462 -18.25 -19.31 -20.75
C ASP A 462 -19.39 -20.10 -20.10
N THR A 463 -20.43 -19.38 -19.68
CA THR A 463 -21.79 -19.88 -19.71
C THR A 463 -22.70 -18.70 -20.01
N SER A 464 -22.86 -18.41 -21.30
CA SER A 464 -24.08 -17.81 -21.85
C SER A 464 -24.87 -18.89 -22.56
#